data_AF-A0A951P688-F1
#
_entry.id   AF-A0A951P688-F1
#
_cell.length_a   1.000
_cell.length_b   1.000
_cell.length_c   1.000
_cell.angle_alpha   90.00
_cell.angle_beta   90.00
_cell.angle_gamma   90.00
#
_symmetry.space_group_name_H-M   'P 1'
#
loop_
_entity.id
_entity.type
_entity.pdbx_description
1 polymer ?
#
loop_
_entity_poly.entity_id
_entity_poly.type
_entity_poly.pdbx_seq_one_letter_code
_entity_poly.pdbx_strand_id
1 'polypeptide(L)'
;MTITSPGCNLGNRQSSSHISDIFRPYADRITSIATIPMHTPQEGIEELEYAIGHLGLKTVQIPGYVRRTIPAFEKYPEEVRREATYIDNFALDSAYDYDPFWAKCVELKVVPTTHASGMGWTPRRSISNYQYNHIGHFASAAEAFCKALFFGGVTRRFPTLKFAFMEGGSAWGASLYTDLIWHWETRNPEILQDNDPNNIDRATLEELFEVYGGAEFKGREKDFGSGLGFHGQHFSPPDPGELDEFADAGITSARDVRDRFLNHFYFGTESDDTRVAAAFNQKANPYGDQVKAFLGSDSGHWDVPDITAVVSNAYSFVEREIISEEDLRYFLSIHPLELYTSLDRDFFKGTAVKQEAEAYLTSVGR
;
A
#
# COMPACT_ATOMS: atom_id res chain seq x y z
N MET A 1 7.09 17.69 -3.52
CA MET A 1 8.15 17.41 -2.52
C MET A 1 7.83 18.06 -1.18
N THR A 2 7.04 17.39 -0.33
CA THR A 2 6.74 17.86 1.04
C THR A 2 7.39 16.88 2.01
N ILE A 3 8.60 17.19 2.48
CA ILE A 3 9.24 16.46 3.59
C ILE A 3 8.63 17.04 4.87
N THR A 4 7.52 16.49 5.34
CA THR A 4 7.01 16.82 6.67
C THR A 4 7.76 16.00 7.71
N SER A 5 8.44 16.70 8.63
CA SER A 5 9.04 16.08 9.81
C SER A 5 7.93 15.46 10.67
N PRO A 6 8.07 14.22 11.15
CA PRO A 6 7.04 13.58 11.95
C PRO A 6 6.90 14.31 13.29
N GLY A 7 5.71 14.86 13.57
CA GLY A 7 5.30 15.19 14.94
C GLY A 7 4.92 16.64 15.25
N CYS A 8 4.66 17.52 14.28
CA CYS A 8 4.15 18.86 14.59
C CYS A 8 2.84 19.17 13.85
N ASN A 9 1.69 18.95 14.51
CA ASN A 9 0.36 19.32 14.00
C ASN A 9 0.29 20.79 13.56
N LEU A 10 1.02 21.68 14.25
CA LEU A 10 1.12 23.08 13.86
C LEU A 10 1.81 23.27 12.51
N GLY A 11 2.85 22.50 12.22
CA GLY A 11 3.57 22.53 10.95
C GLY A 11 2.72 22.02 9.79
N ASN A 12 1.97 20.93 10.00
CA ASN A 12 1.05 20.40 8.98
C ASN A 12 -0.09 21.38 8.67
N ARG A 13 -0.68 22.00 9.69
CA ARG A 13 -1.73 23.03 9.51
C ARG A 13 -1.21 24.24 8.75
N GLN A 14 -0.02 24.74 9.10
CA GLN A 14 0.60 25.86 8.41
C GLN A 14 0.88 25.54 6.94
N SER A 15 1.45 24.37 6.66
CA SER A 15 1.70 23.92 5.28
C SER A 15 0.41 23.81 4.48
N SER A 16 -0.62 23.14 5.01
CA SER A 16 -1.91 22.96 4.32
C SER A 16 -2.62 24.29 4.06
N SER A 17 -2.59 25.22 5.03
CA SER A 17 -3.16 26.56 4.87
C SER A 17 -2.41 27.37 3.82
N HIS A 18 -1.08 27.35 3.87
CA HIS A 18 -0.22 28.08 2.92
C HIS A 18 -0.38 27.59 1.48
N ILE A 19 -0.39 26.27 1.27
CA ILE A 19 -0.60 25.66 -0.05
C ILE A 19 -2.00 25.97 -0.58
N SER A 20 -3.03 25.92 0.28
CA SER A 20 -4.41 26.28 -0.11
C SER A 20 -4.49 27.72 -0.61
N ASP A 21 -3.89 28.67 0.10
CA ASP A 21 -3.93 30.08 -0.27
C ASP A 21 -3.17 30.37 -1.58
N ILE A 22 -2.01 29.73 -1.81
CA ILE A 22 -1.22 29.91 -3.03
C ILE A 22 -1.98 29.42 -4.27
N PHE A 23 -2.62 28.25 -4.18
CA PHE A 23 -3.23 27.61 -5.35
C PHE A 23 -4.71 27.94 -5.55
N ARG A 24 -5.35 28.64 -4.61
CA ARG A 24 -6.76 29.05 -4.72
C ARG A 24 -7.11 29.76 -6.05
N PRO A 25 -6.28 30.67 -6.62
CA PRO A 25 -6.57 31.28 -7.91
C PRO A 25 -6.59 30.31 -9.11
N TYR A 26 -6.05 29.10 -8.93
CA TYR A 26 -5.92 28.06 -9.96
C TYR A 26 -6.78 26.82 -9.66
N ALA A 27 -7.76 26.95 -8.76
CA ALA A 27 -8.59 25.83 -8.28
C ALA A 27 -9.41 25.13 -9.37
N ASP A 28 -9.57 25.75 -10.55
CA ASP A 28 -10.17 25.11 -11.71
C ASP A 28 -9.30 23.97 -12.30
N ARG A 29 -7.99 23.99 -12.03
CA ARG A 29 -7.00 23.03 -12.60
C ARG A 29 -6.12 22.35 -11.57
N ILE A 30 -5.88 22.97 -10.42
CA ILE A 30 -4.99 22.48 -9.36
C ILE A 30 -5.79 22.34 -8.07
N THR A 31 -5.82 21.14 -7.50
CA THR A 31 -6.41 20.89 -6.18
C THR A 31 -5.30 20.70 -5.15
N SER A 32 -5.25 21.56 -4.14
CA SER A 32 -4.33 21.46 -3.01
C SER A 32 -4.64 20.25 -2.13
N ILE A 33 -3.60 19.58 -1.63
CA ILE A 33 -3.68 18.41 -0.77
C ILE A 33 -3.32 18.77 0.68
N ALA A 34 -4.11 18.26 1.63
CA ALA A 34 -3.82 18.40 3.06
C ALA A 34 -2.87 17.31 3.54
N THR A 35 -1.89 17.63 4.38
CA THR A 35 -1.02 16.61 5.00
C THR A 35 -1.58 16.22 6.37
N ILE A 36 -1.93 14.94 6.53
CA ILE A 36 -2.60 14.43 7.72
C ILE A 36 -1.60 13.66 8.60
N PRO A 37 -1.40 14.06 9.86
CA PRO A 37 -0.57 13.32 10.81
C PRO A 37 -1.27 12.03 11.25
N MET A 38 -0.49 10.98 11.50
CA MET A 38 -1.02 9.64 11.80
C MET A 38 -0.29 8.95 12.97
N HIS A 39 0.34 9.67 13.90
CA HIS A 39 0.86 9.04 15.13
C HIS A 39 -0.25 8.57 16.05
N THR A 40 -1.43 9.21 16.04
CA THR A 40 -2.63 8.69 16.70
C THR A 40 -3.84 8.86 15.79
N PRO A 41 -4.90 8.07 15.94
CA PRO A 41 -6.13 8.27 15.17
C PRO A 41 -6.78 9.63 15.45
N GLN A 42 -6.74 10.09 16.71
CA GLN A 42 -7.37 11.35 17.14
C GLN A 42 -6.75 12.57 16.45
N GLU A 43 -5.42 12.66 16.37
CA GLU A 43 -4.79 13.81 15.69
C GLU A 43 -5.08 13.83 14.18
N GLY A 44 -5.18 12.64 13.56
CA GLY A 44 -5.54 12.53 12.15
C GLY A 44 -6.98 13.00 11.91
N ILE A 45 -7.92 12.62 12.77
CA ILE A 45 -9.32 13.05 12.71
C ILE A 45 -9.42 14.57 12.87
N GLU A 46 -8.75 15.15 13.87
CA GLU A 46 -8.77 16.61 14.08
C GLU A 46 -8.21 17.38 12.90
N GLU A 47 -7.16 16.86 12.25
CA GLU A 47 -6.60 17.49 11.05
C GLU A 47 -7.49 17.32 9.83
N LEU A 48 -8.16 16.17 9.66
CA LEU A 48 -9.17 15.98 8.61
C LEU A 48 -10.31 17.00 8.76
N GLU A 49 -10.85 17.15 9.97
CA GLU A 49 -11.95 18.09 10.23
C GLU A 49 -11.52 19.54 9.98
N TYR A 50 -10.29 19.90 10.33
CA TYR A 50 -9.74 21.21 10.01
C TYR A 50 -9.54 21.40 8.49
N ALA A 51 -8.85 20.48 7.82
CA ALA A 51 -8.54 20.62 6.39
C ALA A 51 -9.80 20.65 5.52
N ILE A 52 -10.76 19.78 5.78
CA ILE A 52 -11.97 19.67 4.97
C ILE A 52 -13.02 20.70 5.42
N GLY A 53 -13.28 20.79 6.72
CA GLY A 53 -14.33 21.66 7.26
C GLY A 53 -13.95 23.14 7.31
N HIS A 54 -12.69 23.47 7.62
CA HIS A 54 -12.25 24.85 7.76
C HIS A 54 -11.57 25.40 6.50
N LEU A 55 -10.65 24.65 5.89
CA LEU A 55 -9.95 25.10 4.68
C LEU A 55 -10.70 24.81 3.38
N GLY A 56 -11.73 23.96 3.41
CA GLY A 56 -12.49 23.56 2.22
C GLY A 56 -11.67 22.71 1.23
N LEU A 57 -10.62 22.05 1.71
CA LEU A 57 -9.86 21.09 0.90
C LEU A 57 -10.70 19.84 0.66
N LYS A 58 -10.35 19.07 -0.37
CA LYS A 58 -11.05 17.83 -0.76
C LYS A 58 -10.12 16.63 -1.01
N THR A 59 -8.81 16.84 -0.90
CA THR A 59 -7.79 15.79 -1.03
C THR A 59 -6.90 15.76 0.20
N VAL A 60 -6.47 14.56 0.57
CA VAL A 60 -5.67 14.32 1.78
C VAL A 60 -4.53 13.37 1.47
N GLN A 61 -3.37 13.65 2.06
CA GLN A 61 -2.20 12.78 2.07
C GLN A 61 -1.98 12.29 3.49
N ILE A 62 -1.91 10.97 3.66
CA ILE A 62 -1.42 10.34 4.89
C ILE A 62 -0.01 9.79 4.66
N PRO A 63 0.82 9.63 5.70
CA PRO A 63 1.95 8.72 5.61
C PRO A 63 1.47 7.28 5.37
N GLY A 64 2.38 6.40 4.96
CA GLY A 64 2.14 4.96 4.84
C GLY A 64 2.53 4.17 6.08
N TYR A 65 3.24 4.80 7.03
CA TYR A 65 3.61 4.22 8.31
C TYR A 65 4.09 5.28 9.31
N VAL A 66 4.19 4.91 10.58
CA VAL A 66 4.99 5.60 11.59
C VAL A 66 6.00 4.64 12.22
N ARG A 67 7.06 5.19 12.80
CA ARG A 67 8.00 4.42 13.62
C ARG A 67 7.52 4.44 15.06
N ARG A 68 7.36 3.26 15.66
CA ARG A 68 7.01 3.09 17.08
C ARG A 68 8.20 2.52 17.81
N THR A 69 8.53 3.05 18.99
CA THR A 69 9.55 2.43 19.85
C THR A 69 9.09 1.05 20.27
N ILE A 70 9.99 0.06 20.21
CA ILE A 70 9.72 -1.28 20.73
C ILE A 70 9.51 -1.16 22.26
N PRO A 71 8.42 -1.68 22.85
CA PRO A 71 8.09 -1.44 24.26
C PRO A 71 9.22 -1.74 25.25
N ALA A 72 9.97 -2.82 25.02
CA ALA A 72 11.12 -3.20 25.85
C ALA A 72 12.24 -2.14 25.90
N PHE A 73 12.27 -1.23 24.92
CA PHE A 73 13.28 -0.19 24.77
C PHE A 73 12.83 1.20 25.27
N GLU A 74 11.58 1.38 25.71
CA GLU A 74 11.08 2.67 26.21
C GLU A 74 11.86 3.23 27.40
N LYS A 75 12.47 2.35 28.19
CA LYS A 75 13.30 2.70 29.36
C LYS A 75 14.66 3.32 29.00
N TYR A 76 15.09 3.28 27.74
CA TYR A 76 16.40 3.77 27.32
C TYR A 76 16.34 5.23 26.83
N PRO A 77 17.51 5.91 26.77
CA PRO A 77 17.61 7.26 26.22
C PRO A 77 17.05 7.37 24.80
N GLU A 78 16.70 8.60 24.39
CA GLU A 78 16.09 8.87 23.09
C GLU A 78 16.93 8.35 21.92
N GLU A 79 18.26 8.47 21.97
CA GLU A 79 19.14 7.94 20.92
C GLU A 79 18.95 6.44 20.68
N VAL A 80 18.68 5.65 21.73
CA VAL A 80 18.45 4.21 21.62
C VAL A 80 17.03 3.94 21.14
N ARG A 81 16.04 4.68 21.66
CA ARG A 81 14.62 4.52 21.28
C ARG A 81 14.37 4.81 19.80
N ARG A 82 15.14 5.72 19.19
CA ARG A 82 15.05 6.06 17.77
C ARG A 82 15.56 4.97 16.84
N GLU A 83 16.44 4.11 17.32
CA GLU A 83 16.98 2.97 16.56
C GLU A 83 16.19 1.67 16.84
N ALA A 84 15.67 1.51 18.05
CA ALA A 84 14.87 0.36 18.47
C ALA A 84 13.37 0.59 18.19
N THR A 85 13.00 0.63 16.91
CA THR A 85 11.62 0.87 16.45
C THR A 85 11.07 -0.27 15.59
N TYR A 86 9.75 -0.43 15.58
CA TYR A 86 9.02 -1.19 14.57
C TYR A 86 8.19 -0.25 13.67
N ILE A 87 7.80 -0.76 12.51
CA ILE A 87 6.96 -0.04 11.54
C ILE A 87 5.50 -0.35 11.85
N ASP A 88 4.72 0.69 12.08
CA ASP A 88 3.28 0.64 12.31
C ASP A 88 2.57 1.23 11.09
N ASN A 89 1.80 0.39 10.40
CA ASN A 89 1.08 0.71 9.17
C ASN A 89 -0.40 1.05 9.40
N PHE A 90 -0.80 1.43 10.62
CA PHE A 90 -2.16 1.93 10.93
C PHE A 90 -3.32 0.95 10.73
N ALA A 91 -3.01 -0.34 10.57
CA ALA A 91 -4.01 -1.39 10.38
C ALA A 91 -3.56 -2.64 11.15
N LEU A 92 -3.11 -3.69 10.45
CA LEU A 92 -2.55 -4.89 11.08
C LEU A 92 -1.45 -4.54 12.10
N ASP A 93 -1.57 -5.08 13.31
CA ASP A 93 -0.63 -4.93 14.43
C ASP A 93 -0.33 -3.48 14.88
N SER A 94 -1.23 -2.54 14.56
CA SER A 94 -1.06 -1.14 14.94
C SER A 94 -1.16 -0.93 16.46
N ALA A 95 -0.43 0.05 16.99
CA ALA A 95 -0.48 0.40 18.41
C ALA A 95 -1.83 1.00 18.84
N TYR A 96 -2.61 1.50 17.88
CA TYR A 96 -3.92 2.11 18.11
C TYR A 96 -4.94 1.53 17.14
N ASP A 97 -6.21 1.61 17.52
CA ASP A 97 -7.33 1.38 16.60
C ASP A 97 -7.54 2.60 15.70
N TYR A 98 -7.32 2.45 14.40
CA TYR A 98 -7.53 3.49 13.39
C TYR A 98 -8.89 3.39 12.69
N ASP A 99 -9.76 2.44 13.04
CA ASP A 99 -11.11 2.36 12.48
C ASP A 99 -11.91 3.68 12.64
N PRO A 100 -11.82 4.44 13.76
CA PRO A 100 -12.43 5.77 13.85
C PRO A 100 -11.90 6.77 12.80
N PHE A 101 -10.61 6.69 12.46
CA PHE A 101 -10.01 7.52 11.42
C PHE A 101 -10.53 7.12 10.03
N TRP A 102 -10.58 5.82 9.72
CA TRP A 102 -11.12 5.33 8.45
C TRP A 102 -12.60 5.68 8.27
N ALA A 103 -13.39 5.57 9.35
CA ALA A 103 -14.78 6.01 9.37
C ALA A 103 -14.90 7.51 9.07
N LYS A 104 -14.03 8.34 9.66
CA LYS A 104 -14.00 9.78 9.40
C LYS A 104 -13.64 10.11 7.95
N CYS A 105 -12.73 9.37 7.31
CA CYS A 105 -12.46 9.54 5.88
C CYS A 105 -13.70 9.29 5.03
N VAL A 106 -14.48 8.25 5.33
CA VAL A 106 -15.76 7.97 4.65
C VAL A 106 -16.79 9.07 4.91
N GLU A 107 -16.93 9.51 6.16
CA GLU A 107 -17.85 10.58 6.56
C GLU A 107 -17.56 11.89 5.81
N LEU A 108 -16.29 12.28 5.73
CA LEU A 108 -15.83 13.49 5.04
C LEU A 108 -15.64 13.29 3.53
N LYS A 109 -15.91 12.09 3.02
CA LYS A 109 -15.83 11.70 1.61
C LYS A 109 -14.45 11.93 0.97
N VAL A 110 -13.39 11.70 1.75
CA VAL A 110 -12.01 11.84 1.29
C VAL A 110 -11.38 10.48 1.07
N VAL A 111 -10.57 10.40 0.02
CA VAL A 111 -9.75 9.23 -0.29
C VAL A 111 -8.36 9.42 0.32
N PRO A 112 -7.91 8.54 1.22
CA PRO A 112 -6.53 8.56 1.70
C PRO A 112 -5.54 8.26 0.57
N THR A 113 -4.71 9.25 0.25
CA THR A 113 -3.56 9.08 -0.63
C THR A 113 -2.30 8.94 0.22
N THR A 114 -1.47 7.93 -0.04
CA THR A 114 -0.23 7.70 0.71
C THR A 114 0.99 8.04 -0.12
N HIS A 115 1.97 8.63 0.56
CA HIS A 115 3.31 8.86 0.04
C HIS A 115 4.29 8.76 1.21
N ALA A 116 5.19 7.78 1.15
CA ALA A 116 6.05 7.43 2.27
C ALA A 116 7.36 6.78 1.85
N SER A 117 8.47 7.25 2.40
CA SER A 117 9.79 6.72 2.08
C SER A 117 10.11 5.47 2.90
N GLY A 118 10.46 4.35 2.24
CA GLY A 118 11.06 3.17 2.89
C GLY A 118 12.57 3.28 3.17
N MET A 119 13.20 4.42 2.92
CA MET A 119 14.63 4.60 3.20
C MET A 119 14.90 4.50 4.71
N GLY A 120 16.02 3.89 5.07
CA GLY A 120 16.37 3.64 6.46
C GLY A 120 15.75 2.37 7.05
N TRP A 121 14.94 1.61 6.29
CA TRP A 121 14.52 0.26 6.68
C TRP A 121 15.68 -0.71 6.57
N THR A 122 15.64 -1.85 7.28
CA THR A 122 16.74 -2.83 7.34
C THR A 122 17.42 -3.13 5.99
N PRO A 123 16.71 -3.43 4.88
CA PRO A 123 17.33 -3.69 3.58
C PRO A 123 17.73 -2.42 2.79
N ARG A 124 17.57 -1.22 3.37
CA ARG A 124 17.72 0.11 2.73
C ARG A 124 18.52 1.08 3.62
N ARG A 125 19.60 0.57 4.22
CA ARG A 125 20.51 1.28 5.15
C ARG A 125 21.97 1.26 4.71
N SER A 126 22.24 1.35 3.41
CA SER A 126 23.61 1.59 2.96
C SER A 126 24.11 2.93 3.50
N ILE A 127 25.26 2.91 4.18
CA ILE A 127 25.86 4.09 4.80
C ILE A 127 26.57 5.01 3.80
N SER A 128 26.72 4.59 2.54
CA SER A 128 27.51 5.31 1.54
C SER A 128 26.87 5.38 0.16
N ASN A 129 25.74 4.71 -0.07
CA ASN A 129 25.11 4.66 -1.39
C ASN A 129 23.63 5.07 -1.32
N TYR A 130 23.35 6.28 -1.79
CA TYR A 130 21.99 6.82 -1.88
C TYR A 130 21.10 5.97 -2.79
N GLN A 131 21.59 5.57 -3.98
CA GLN A 131 20.81 4.79 -4.94
C GLN A 131 20.36 3.44 -4.37
N TYR A 132 21.22 2.78 -3.58
CA TYR A 132 20.84 1.54 -2.87
C TYR A 132 19.66 1.77 -1.92
N ASN A 133 19.65 2.90 -1.21
CA ASN A 133 18.56 3.23 -0.29
C ASN A 133 17.30 3.65 -1.06
N HIS A 134 17.46 4.45 -2.11
CA HIS A 134 16.41 5.10 -2.88
C HIS A 134 15.66 4.13 -3.80
N ILE A 135 16.33 3.31 -4.61
CA ILE A 135 15.64 2.51 -5.64
C ILE A 135 14.57 1.58 -5.03
N GLY A 136 13.30 1.82 -5.37
CA GLY A 136 12.14 1.03 -4.93
C GLY A 136 11.65 1.31 -3.50
N HIS A 137 12.16 2.36 -2.83
CA HIS A 137 11.79 2.63 -1.43
C HIS A 137 10.33 3.02 -1.23
N PHE A 138 9.72 3.77 -2.15
CA PHE A 138 8.30 4.12 -2.12
C PHE A 138 7.42 2.88 -2.29
N ALA A 139 7.71 2.05 -3.30
CA ALA A 139 7.03 0.78 -3.52
C ALA A 139 7.04 -0.11 -2.27
N SER A 140 8.19 -0.28 -1.60
CA SER A 140 8.26 -1.09 -0.37
C SER A 140 7.42 -0.54 0.78
N ALA A 141 7.39 0.78 0.98
CA ALA A 141 6.58 1.37 2.04
C ALA A 141 5.07 1.28 1.72
N ALA A 142 4.70 1.50 0.46
CA ALA A 142 3.35 1.38 -0.04
C ALA A 142 2.83 -0.07 0.05
N GLU A 143 3.64 -1.05 -0.35
CA GLU A 143 3.30 -2.47 -0.29
C GLU A 143 3.07 -2.95 1.13
N ALA A 144 3.91 -2.54 2.09
CA ALA A 144 3.72 -2.85 3.50
C ALA A 144 2.38 -2.31 4.02
N PHE A 145 2.04 -1.07 3.70
CA PHE A 145 0.76 -0.47 4.09
C PHE A 145 -0.44 -1.14 3.41
N CYS A 146 -0.33 -1.44 2.10
CA CYS A 146 -1.38 -2.13 1.34
C CYS A 146 -1.71 -3.49 1.95
N LYS A 147 -0.68 -4.28 2.30
CA LYS A 147 -0.86 -5.57 3.00
C LYS A 147 -1.49 -5.38 4.37
N ALA A 148 -1.06 -4.38 5.15
CA ALA A 148 -1.66 -4.11 6.46
C ALA A 148 -3.15 -3.76 6.35
N LEU A 149 -3.56 -2.97 5.35
CA LEU A 149 -4.97 -2.65 5.07
C LEU A 149 -5.78 -3.88 4.66
N PHE A 150 -5.19 -4.76 3.82
CA PHE A 150 -5.84 -5.97 3.34
C PHE A 150 -5.99 -6.99 4.46
N PHE A 151 -4.88 -7.47 5.03
CA PHE A 151 -4.86 -8.51 6.05
C PHE A 151 -5.45 -8.04 7.38
N GLY A 152 -5.23 -6.77 7.77
CA GLY A 152 -5.85 -6.19 8.96
C GLY A 152 -7.36 -5.90 8.82
N GLY A 153 -8.00 -6.32 7.70
CA GLY A 153 -9.45 -6.28 7.51
C GLY A 153 -10.07 -4.89 7.31
N VAL A 154 -9.27 -3.83 7.15
CA VAL A 154 -9.78 -2.47 6.91
C VAL A 154 -10.64 -2.43 5.65
N THR A 155 -10.18 -3.10 4.59
CA THR A 155 -10.91 -3.21 3.32
C THR A 155 -12.23 -3.99 3.46
N ARG A 156 -12.36 -4.85 4.49
CA ARG A 156 -13.61 -5.52 4.86
C ARG A 156 -14.56 -4.61 5.61
N ARG A 157 -14.06 -3.93 6.64
CA ARG A 157 -14.88 -3.07 7.51
C ARG A 157 -15.33 -1.78 6.82
N PHE A 158 -14.55 -1.28 5.86
CA PHE A 158 -14.84 -0.05 5.10
C PHE A 158 -14.92 -0.31 3.58
N PRO A 159 -15.95 -1.03 3.10
CA PRO A 159 -16.03 -1.50 1.71
C PRO A 159 -16.13 -0.39 0.66
N THR A 160 -16.53 0.82 1.06
CA THR A 160 -16.61 1.99 0.16
C THR A 160 -15.31 2.78 0.07
N LEU A 161 -14.43 2.69 1.08
CA LEU A 161 -13.20 3.49 1.16
C LEU A 161 -12.18 3.00 0.13
N LYS A 162 -11.51 3.94 -0.54
CA LYS A 162 -10.45 3.67 -1.53
C LYS A 162 -9.12 4.18 -1.00
N PHE A 163 -8.03 3.63 -1.51
CA PHE A 163 -6.68 4.04 -1.16
C PHE A 163 -5.84 4.22 -2.41
N ALA A 164 -5.04 5.29 -2.43
CA ALA A 164 -4.16 5.59 -3.54
C ALA A 164 -2.70 5.65 -3.08
N PHE A 165 -1.79 4.98 -3.79
CA PHE A 165 -0.36 4.91 -3.46
C PHE A 165 0.47 5.70 -4.47
N MET A 166 1.23 6.71 -4.02
CA MET A 166 1.99 7.61 -4.91
C MET A 166 3.48 7.24 -4.99
N GLU A 167 4.11 7.59 -6.10
CA GLU A 167 5.56 7.56 -6.38
C GLU A 167 6.23 6.17 -6.28
N GLY A 168 5.46 5.09 -6.40
CA GLY A 168 5.96 3.71 -6.36
C GLY A 168 5.86 2.95 -7.69
N GLY A 169 5.23 3.54 -8.69
CA GLY A 169 4.73 2.85 -9.88
C GLY A 169 3.62 1.84 -9.58
N SER A 170 3.08 1.20 -10.61
CA SER A 170 1.99 0.22 -10.49
C SER A 170 2.43 -1.24 -10.63
N ALA A 171 3.69 -1.48 -11.01
CA ALA A 171 4.19 -2.85 -11.22
C ALA A 171 4.17 -3.69 -9.94
N TRP A 172 4.55 -3.10 -8.79
CA TRP A 172 4.47 -3.81 -7.51
C TRP A 172 3.02 -4.08 -7.09
N GLY A 173 2.07 -3.22 -7.49
CA GLY A 173 0.64 -3.44 -7.26
C GLY A 173 0.12 -4.64 -8.06
N ALA A 174 0.57 -4.79 -9.31
CA ALA A 174 0.27 -5.96 -10.14
C ALA A 174 0.90 -7.26 -9.59
N SER A 175 2.15 -7.19 -9.11
CA SER A 175 2.79 -8.30 -8.39
C SER A 175 1.99 -8.67 -7.15
N LEU A 176 1.70 -7.71 -6.26
CA LEU A 176 0.98 -7.96 -5.02
C LEU A 176 -0.42 -8.55 -5.27
N TYR A 177 -1.13 -8.05 -6.30
CA TYR A 177 -2.42 -8.62 -6.70
C TYR A 177 -2.30 -10.12 -7.02
N THR A 178 -1.30 -10.47 -7.83
CA THR A 178 -1.02 -11.85 -8.22
C THR A 178 -0.62 -12.70 -7.03
N ASP A 179 0.27 -12.17 -6.18
CA ASP A 179 0.79 -12.86 -5.01
C ASP A 179 -0.33 -13.16 -4.00
N LEU A 180 -1.24 -12.22 -3.73
CA LEU A 180 -2.34 -12.44 -2.79
C LEU A 180 -3.28 -13.56 -3.25
N ILE A 181 -3.58 -13.64 -4.55
CA ILE A 181 -4.39 -14.73 -5.12
C ILE A 181 -3.65 -16.05 -4.99
N TRP A 182 -2.39 -16.10 -5.43
CA TRP A 182 -1.58 -17.30 -5.37
C TRP A 182 -1.40 -17.80 -3.94
N HIS A 183 -1.19 -16.90 -2.97
CA HIS A 183 -1.09 -17.23 -1.56
C HIS A 183 -2.39 -17.80 -1.00
N TRP A 184 -3.56 -17.29 -1.41
CA TRP A 184 -4.82 -17.93 -1.04
C TRP A 184 -4.97 -19.33 -1.66
N GLU A 185 -4.61 -19.50 -2.93
CA GLU A 185 -4.71 -20.78 -3.64
C GLU A 185 -3.74 -21.85 -3.16
N THR A 186 -2.66 -21.46 -2.48
CA THR A 186 -1.62 -22.38 -2.01
C THR A 186 -1.49 -22.45 -0.49
N ARG A 187 -2.09 -21.51 0.23
CA ARG A 187 -1.91 -21.37 1.69
C ARG A 187 -3.13 -20.74 2.36
N ASN A 188 -4.24 -21.47 2.35
CA ASN A 188 -5.46 -21.16 3.10
C ASN A 188 -5.69 -22.19 4.23
N PRO A 189 -6.70 -22.01 5.10
CA PRO A 189 -6.91 -22.91 6.25
C PRO A 189 -7.09 -24.39 5.89
N GLU A 190 -7.64 -24.71 4.72
CA GLU A 190 -7.80 -26.08 4.24
C GLU A 190 -6.45 -26.66 3.79
N ILE A 191 -5.72 -25.97 2.91
CA ILE A 191 -4.43 -26.44 2.38
C ILE A 191 -3.33 -26.46 3.44
N LEU A 192 -3.42 -25.59 4.45
CA LEU A 192 -2.48 -25.60 5.57
C LEU A 192 -2.47 -26.92 6.33
N GLN A 193 -3.58 -27.66 6.33
CA GLN A 193 -3.63 -29.00 6.93
C GLN A 193 -2.66 -29.98 6.25
N ASP A 194 -2.39 -29.83 4.95
CA ASP A 194 -1.42 -30.66 4.23
C ASP A 194 0.01 -30.50 4.76
N ASN A 195 0.29 -29.35 5.40
CA ASN A 195 1.60 -29.00 5.95
C ASN A 195 1.60 -28.92 7.49
N ASP A 196 0.55 -29.41 8.16
CA ASP A 196 0.50 -29.41 9.63
C ASP A 196 1.62 -30.32 10.18
N PRO A 197 2.59 -29.79 10.96
CA PRO A 197 3.66 -30.59 11.55
C PRO A 197 3.16 -31.72 12.47
N ASN A 198 1.92 -31.63 12.98
CA ASN A 198 1.29 -32.67 13.80
C ASN A 198 0.86 -33.89 12.97
N ASN A 199 0.71 -33.75 11.66
CA ASN A 199 0.37 -34.86 10.76
C ASN A 199 1.56 -35.79 10.46
N ILE A 200 2.78 -35.41 10.87
CA ILE A 200 4.00 -36.20 10.66
C ILE A 200 4.14 -37.25 11.78
N ASP A 201 4.14 -38.53 11.40
CA ASP A 201 4.59 -39.60 12.30
C ASP A 201 6.11 -39.51 12.50
N ARG A 202 6.50 -38.80 13.55
CA ARG A 202 7.91 -38.58 13.89
C ARG A 202 8.65 -39.86 14.20
N ALA A 203 8.00 -40.85 14.82
CA ALA A 203 8.65 -42.12 15.17
C ALA A 203 8.99 -42.92 13.91
N THR A 204 8.05 -42.99 12.97
CA THR A 204 8.28 -43.66 11.68
C THR A 204 9.32 -42.89 10.85
N LEU A 205 9.28 -41.56 10.87
CA LEU A 205 10.27 -40.74 10.16
C LEU A 205 11.69 -40.97 10.72
N GLU A 206 11.84 -41.00 12.04
CA GLU A 206 13.09 -41.34 12.72
C GLU A 206 13.61 -42.73 12.32
N GLU A 207 12.73 -43.75 12.33
CA GLU A 207 13.08 -45.12 11.90
C GLU A 207 13.57 -45.14 10.44
N LEU A 208 12.87 -44.48 9.53
CA LEU A 208 13.26 -44.43 8.12
C LEU A 208 14.63 -43.77 7.92
N PHE A 209 14.95 -42.73 8.67
CA PHE A 209 16.28 -42.10 8.59
C PHE A 209 17.37 -42.97 9.22
N GLU A 210 17.07 -43.72 10.28
CA GLU A 210 18.02 -44.69 10.83
C GLU A 210 18.36 -45.78 9.82
N VAL A 211 17.36 -46.30 9.11
CA VAL A 211 17.53 -47.38 8.13
C VAL A 211 18.15 -46.88 6.82
N TYR A 212 17.70 -45.72 6.31
CA TYR A 212 18.01 -45.27 4.95
C TYR A 212 18.84 -43.98 4.85
N GLY A 213 19.04 -43.24 5.93
CA GLY A 213 19.69 -41.91 5.91
C GLY A 213 21.20 -41.93 5.59
N GLY A 214 21.86 -43.07 5.73
CA GLY A 214 23.29 -43.22 5.40
C GLY A 214 24.21 -42.41 6.31
N ALA A 215 25.47 -42.21 5.87
CA ALA A 215 26.51 -41.58 6.69
C ALA A 215 26.20 -40.11 7.06
N GLU A 216 25.41 -39.41 6.24
CA GLU A 216 25.00 -38.02 6.46
C GLU A 216 24.08 -37.89 7.69
N PHE A 217 23.28 -38.90 8.04
CA PHE A 217 22.33 -38.79 9.16
C PHE A 217 22.83 -39.38 10.47
N LYS A 218 23.95 -40.10 10.44
CA LYS A 218 24.51 -40.80 11.60
C LYS A 218 24.99 -39.80 12.67
N GLY A 219 24.42 -39.86 13.88
CA GLY A 219 24.72 -38.96 14.99
C GLY A 219 23.94 -37.64 14.98
N ARG A 220 22.97 -37.47 14.07
CA ARG A 220 22.10 -36.28 13.96
C ARG A 220 20.62 -36.60 14.23
N GLU A 221 20.36 -37.68 14.96
CA GLU A 221 19.01 -38.23 15.19
C GLU A 221 18.12 -37.30 16.03
N LYS A 222 18.70 -36.32 16.73
CA LYS A 222 17.94 -35.33 17.51
C LYS A 222 17.71 -34.00 16.78
N ASP A 223 18.30 -33.86 15.59
CA ASP A 223 18.23 -32.65 14.78
C ASP A 223 17.10 -32.73 13.73
N PHE A 224 16.20 -33.71 13.83
CA PHE A 224 15.06 -33.84 12.93
C PHE A 224 14.14 -32.63 13.00
N GLY A 225 13.89 -32.01 11.85
CA GLY A 225 13.11 -30.79 11.74
C GLY A 225 13.87 -29.50 12.09
N SER A 226 15.15 -29.58 12.47
CA SER A 226 15.99 -28.39 12.73
C SER A 226 16.73 -27.89 11.50
N GLY A 227 16.46 -28.43 10.30
CA GLY A 227 17.17 -28.07 9.05
C GLY A 227 17.03 -26.60 8.65
N LEU A 228 16.00 -25.91 9.15
CA LEU A 228 15.82 -24.46 8.99
C LEU A 228 16.57 -23.64 10.06
N GLY A 229 17.15 -24.29 11.07
CA GLY A 229 17.95 -23.65 12.13
C GLY A 229 17.21 -22.48 12.79
N PHE A 230 17.87 -21.32 12.84
CA PHE A 230 17.31 -20.05 13.32
C PHE A 230 15.95 -19.71 12.71
N HIS A 231 15.70 -20.06 11.44
CA HIS A 231 14.45 -19.74 10.76
C HIS A 231 13.25 -20.51 11.35
N GLY A 232 13.43 -21.76 11.77
CA GLY A 232 12.35 -22.58 12.33
C GLY A 232 11.93 -22.17 13.75
N GLN A 233 12.80 -21.52 14.53
CA GLN A 233 12.47 -21.15 15.91
C GLN A 233 11.85 -19.75 16.02
N HIS A 234 12.18 -18.83 15.11
CA HIS A 234 11.80 -17.42 15.24
C HIS A 234 10.83 -16.92 14.16
N PHE A 235 10.82 -17.52 12.95
CA PHE A 235 9.98 -17.07 11.84
C PHE A 235 8.91 -18.08 11.41
N SER A 236 8.97 -19.31 11.92
CA SER A 236 7.96 -20.35 11.67
C SER A 236 7.78 -21.20 12.93
N PRO A 237 7.26 -20.60 14.03
CA PRO A 237 7.18 -21.27 15.31
C PRO A 237 6.37 -22.58 15.21
N PRO A 238 6.70 -23.61 16.01
CA PRO A 238 6.00 -24.90 15.99
C PRO A 238 4.50 -24.82 16.31
N ASP A 239 4.08 -23.77 17.03
CA ASP A 239 2.70 -23.44 17.33
C ASP A 239 2.43 -22.01 16.83
N PRO A 240 1.98 -21.86 15.56
CA PRO A 240 1.78 -20.55 14.94
C PRO A 240 0.50 -19.83 15.39
N GLY A 241 -0.30 -20.38 16.30
CA GLY A 241 -1.58 -19.80 16.70
C GLY A 241 -2.71 -20.12 15.71
N GLU A 242 -3.59 -19.14 15.43
CA GLU A 242 -4.64 -19.32 14.41
C GLU A 242 -4.04 -19.39 13.01
N LEU A 243 -4.39 -20.44 12.25
CA LEU A 243 -3.85 -20.74 10.92
C LEU A 243 -4.59 -20.01 9.78
N ASP A 244 -5.45 -19.04 10.09
CA ASP A 244 -6.20 -18.28 9.08
C ASP A 244 -5.76 -16.82 9.06
N GLU A 245 -4.65 -16.53 8.39
CA GLU A 245 -4.13 -15.16 8.24
C GLU A 245 -5.03 -14.28 7.35
N PHE A 246 -6.06 -14.83 6.72
CA PHE A 246 -7.03 -14.10 5.91
C PHE A 246 -8.36 -13.84 6.64
N ALA A 247 -8.54 -14.33 7.87
CA ALA A 247 -9.80 -14.28 8.62
C ALA A 247 -10.34 -12.84 8.76
N ASP A 248 -9.47 -11.89 9.11
CA ASP A 248 -9.82 -10.48 9.28
C ASP A 248 -10.23 -9.82 7.96
N ALA A 249 -9.59 -10.19 6.85
CA ALA A 249 -9.96 -9.78 5.50
C ALA A 249 -11.28 -10.43 5.03
N GLY A 250 -11.69 -11.54 5.67
CA GLY A 250 -12.92 -12.28 5.38
C GLY A 250 -12.91 -12.95 4.01
N ILE A 251 -11.74 -13.45 3.61
CA ILE A 251 -11.56 -14.15 2.33
C ILE A 251 -12.00 -15.60 2.49
N THR A 252 -12.83 -16.07 1.57
CA THR A 252 -13.27 -17.46 1.48
C THR A 252 -12.97 -18.09 0.12
N SER A 253 -12.49 -17.30 -0.83
CA SER A 253 -12.13 -17.73 -2.18
C SER A 253 -11.12 -16.77 -2.82
N ALA A 254 -10.41 -17.23 -3.85
CA ALA A 254 -9.52 -16.38 -4.65
C ALA A 254 -10.28 -15.20 -5.32
N ARG A 255 -11.58 -15.38 -5.60
CA ARG A 255 -12.44 -14.32 -6.13
C ARG A 255 -12.69 -13.22 -5.10
N ASP A 256 -12.77 -13.55 -3.81
CA ASP A 256 -12.89 -12.53 -2.76
C ASP A 256 -11.62 -11.67 -2.69
N VAL A 257 -10.43 -12.28 -2.86
CA VAL A 257 -9.16 -11.53 -2.95
C VAL A 257 -9.21 -10.55 -4.12
N ARG A 258 -9.60 -11.04 -5.31
CA ARG A 258 -9.77 -10.21 -6.51
C ARG A 258 -10.69 -9.04 -6.28
N ASP A 259 -11.92 -9.32 -5.87
CA ASP A 259 -12.96 -8.31 -5.79
C ASP A 259 -12.60 -7.28 -4.70
N ARG A 260 -11.95 -7.72 -3.61
CA ARG A 260 -11.41 -6.80 -2.59
C ARG A 260 -10.29 -5.94 -3.16
N PHE A 261 -9.25 -6.54 -3.73
CA PHE A 261 -8.07 -5.81 -4.18
C PHE A 261 -8.42 -4.73 -5.21
N LEU A 262 -9.17 -5.11 -6.26
CA LEU A 262 -9.57 -4.21 -7.34
C LEU A 262 -10.58 -3.16 -6.88
N ASN A 263 -11.38 -3.45 -5.85
CA ASN A 263 -12.29 -2.45 -5.29
C ASN A 263 -11.55 -1.35 -4.53
N HIS A 264 -10.40 -1.62 -3.90
CA HIS A 264 -9.82 -0.71 -2.91
C HIS A 264 -8.58 0.05 -3.37
N PHE A 265 -7.73 -0.52 -4.22
CA PHE A 265 -6.35 -0.03 -4.38
C PHE A 265 -6.06 0.59 -5.74
N TYR A 266 -5.43 1.76 -5.72
CA TYR A 266 -5.05 2.56 -6.88
C TYR A 266 -3.57 2.95 -6.81
N PHE A 267 -2.86 2.89 -7.93
CA PHE A 267 -1.41 2.99 -7.97
C PHE A 267 -0.96 4.14 -8.89
N GLY A 268 -0.50 5.23 -8.29
CA GLY A 268 0.10 6.36 -8.97
C GLY A 268 1.41 5.93 -9.64
N THR A 269 1.53 6.20 -10.93
CA THR A 269 2.68 5.82 -11.76
C THR A 269 3.16 7.01 -12.57
N GLU A 270 4.47 7.18 -12.59
CA GLU A 270 5.17 8.27 -13.25
C GLU A 270 5.04 8.17 -14.78
N SER A 271 5.09 9.34 -15.43
CA SER A 271 4.88 9.45 -16.88
C SER A 271 5.95 8.78 -17.73
N ASP A 272 7.06 8.34 -17.13
CA ASP A 272 8.18 7.67 -17.76
C ASP A 272 8.38 6.23 -17.25
N ASP A 273 7.60 5.76 -16.27
CA ASP A 273 7.66 4.38 -15.78
C ASP A 273 6.91 3.43 -16.72
N THR A 274 7.66 2.88 -17.68
CA THR A 274 7.17 1.90 -18.65
C THR A 274 6.65 0.60 -18.02
N ARG A 275 6.95 0.34 -16.75
CA ARG A 275 6.45 -0.85 -16.04
C ARG A 275 4.97 -0.74 -15.71
N VAL A 276 4.33 0.40 -16.00
CA VAL A 276 2.86 0.52 -16.03
C VAL A 276 2.20 -0.58 -16.88
N ALA A 277 2.91 -1.11 -17.88
CA ALA A 277 2.48 -2.27 -18.66
C ALA A 277 2.07 -3.47 -17.80
N ALA A 278 2.72 -3.70 -16.66
CA ALA A 278 2.37 -4.80 -15.76
C ALA A 278 0.93 -4.65 -15.21
N ALA A 279 0.50 -3.42 -14.90
CA ALA A 279 -0.86 -3.18 -14.42
C ALA A 279 -1.93 -3.47 -15.48
N PHE A 280 -1.62 -3.24 -16.76
CA PHE A 280 -2.55 -3.45 -17.87
C PHE A 280 -2.39 -4.80 -18.59
N ASN A 281 -1.45 -5.65 -18.15
CA ASN A 281 -1.16 -6.93 -18.80
C ASN A 281 -2.20 -8.00 -18.45
N GLN A 282 -3.34 -7.98 -19.15
CA GLN A 282 -4.44 -8.96 -18.99
C GLN A 282 -4.03 -10.42 -19.30
N LYS A 283 -2.89 -10.66 -19.94
CA LYS A 283 -2.39 -12.03 -20.16
C LYS A 283 -1.66 -12.58 -18.93
N ALA A 284 -1.03 -11.69 -18.16
CA ALA A 284 -0.25 -12.07 -16.99
C ALA A 284 -1.06 -11.95 -15.69
N ASN A 285 -1.92 -10.93 -15.60
CA ASN A 285 -2.70 -10.67 -14.39
C ASN A 285 -3.82 -11.71 -14.21
N PRO A 286 -4.04 -12.20 -12.98
CA PRO A 286 -5.13 -13.12 -12.69
C PRO A 286 -6.49 -12.62 -13.19
N TYR A 287 -7.30 -13.56 -13.67
CA TYR A 287 -8.63 -13.33 -14.25
C TYR A 287 -8.67 -12.38 -15.46
N GLY A 288 -7.52 -11.99 -16.01
CA GLY A 288 -7.44 -11.02 -17.09
C GLY A 288 -7.78 -9.59 -16.68
N ASP A 289 -7.64 -9.26 -15.39
CA ASP A 289 -7.96 -7.95 -14.87
C ASP A 289 -6.85 -6.91 -15.15
N GLN A 290 -7.27 -5.65 -15.22
CA GLN A 290 -6.37 -4.50 -15.16
C GLN A 290 -6.27 -4.04 -13.69
N VAL A 291 -5.05 -3.89 -13.20
CA VAL A 291 -4.79 -3.23 -11.92
C VAL A 291 -4.92 -1.72 -12.11
N LYS A 292 -5.52 -1.04 -11.13
CA LYS A 292 -5.92 0.37 -11.25
C LYS A 292 -4.73 1.33 -11.14
N ALA A 293 -3.98 1.46 -12.21
CA ALA A 293 -2.89 2.42 -12.35
C ALA A 293 -3.40 3.76 -12.87
N PHE A 294 -2.84 4.87 -12.38
CA PHE A 294 -3.13 6.20 -12.91
C PHE A 294 -1.89 7.10 -12.90
N LEU A 295 -1.89 8.14 -13.74
CA LEU A 295 -0.77 9.05 -13.85
C LEU A 295 -0.55 9.85 -12.55
N GLY A 296 0.64 9.69 -11.96
CA GLY A 296 1.18 10.57 -10.92
C GLY A 296 2.44 11.24 -11.47
N SER A 297 2.52 12.57 -11.47
CA SER A 297 3.55 13.25 -12.25
C SER A 297 4.86 13.55 -11.52
N ASP A 298 4.89 13.44 -10.18
CA ASP A 298 5.96 13.92 -9.29
C ASP A 298 6.65 15.22 -9.75
N SER A 299 5.84 16.19 -10.17
CA SER A 299 6.36 17.40 -10.80
C SER A 299 7.16 18.25 -9.82
N GLY A 300 8.38 18.62 -10.22
CA GLY A 300 9.35 19.31 -9.38
C GLY A 300 10.38 18.37 -8.74
N HIS A 301 10.29 17.06 -8.98
CA HIS A 301 11.36 16.11 -8.71
C HIS A 301 12.45 16.14 -9.80
N TRP A 302 13.58 15.50 -9.53
CA TRP A 302 14.81 15.59 -10.35
C TRP A 302 14.73 14.83 -11.67
N ASP A 303 13.82 13.86 -11.77
CA ASP A 303 13.49 13.10 -12.98
C ASP A 303 12.35 13.73 -13.81
N VAL A 304 11.66 14.75 -13.28
CA VAL A 304 10.63 15.52 -14.01
C VAL A 304 11.01 17.01 -14.09
N PRO A 305 12.07 17.35 -14.84
CA PRO A 305 12.55 18.73 -14.96
C PRO A 305 11.62 19.64 -15.80
N ASP A 306 10.76 19.05 -16.65
CA ASP A 306 9.82 19.77 -17.50
C ASP A 306 8.38 19.26 -17.30
N ILE A 307 7.58 20.05 -16.59
CA ILE A 307 6.18 19.74 -16.33
C ILE A 307 5.32 19.70 -17.60
N THR A 308 5.75 20.36 -18.68
CA THR A 308 5.00 20.39 -19.94
C THR A 308 5.10 19.08 -20.72
N ALA A 309 6.09 18.25 -20.41
CA ALA A 309 6.35 16.98 -21.10
C ALA A 309 5.59 15.79 -20.50
N VAL A 310 4.99 15.91 -19.30
CA VAL A 310 4.43 14.78 -18.54
C VAL A 310 3.38 13.98 -19.35
N VAL A 311 2.41 14.66 -19.96
CA VAL A 311 1.36 13.97 -20.72
C VAL A 311 1.91 13.40 -22.04
N SER A 312 2.83 14.10 -22.69
CA SER A 312 3.51 13.60 -23.90
C SER A 312 4.35 12.36 -23.60
N ASN A 313 5.04 12.33 -22.46
CA ASN A 313 5.81 11.16 -22.00
C ASN A 313 4.88 9.95 -21.80
N ALA A 314 3.73 10.14 -21.15
CA ALA A 314 2.75 9.07 -20.99
C ALA A 314 2.17 8.59 -22.35
N TYR A 315 1.93 9.51 -23.30
CA TYR A 315 1.47 9.14 -24.64
C TYR A 315 2.51 8.30 -25.40
N SER A 316 3.81 8.53 -25.16
CA SER A 316 4.88 7.74 -25.77
C SER A 316 4.80 6.23 -25.46
N PHE A 317 4.11 5.84 -24.39
CA PHE A 317 3.87 4.42 -24.09
C PHE A 317 3.02 3.75 -25.18
N VAL A 318 2.04 4.47 -25.74
CA VAL A 318 1.22 3.97 -26.86
C VAL A 318 2.05 3.91 -28.14
N GLU A 319 2.81 4.97 -28.44
CA GLU A 319 3.68 5.01 -29.64
C GLU A 319 4.72 3.87 -29.64
N ARG A 320 5.11 3.41 -28.45
CA ARG A 320 6.06 2.32 -28.24
C ARG A 320 5.39 0.95 -28.01
N GLU A 321 4.07 0.87 -28.17
CA GLU A 321 3.28 -0.36 -28.00
C GLU A 321 3.42 -1.01 -26.60
N ILE A 322 3.69 -0.21 -25.57
CA ILE A 322 3.83 -0.64 -24.17
C ILE A 322 2.45 -0.88 -23.54
N ILE A 323 1.51 0.00 -23.85
CA ILE A 323 0.08 -0.11 -23.51
C ILE A 323 -0.77 0.32 -24.72
N SER A 324 -2.03 -0.07 -24.75
CA SER A 324 -2.96 0.36 -25.81
C SER A 324 -3.49 1.78 -25.59
N GLU A 325 -4.13 2.36 -26.62
CA GLU A 325 -4.87 3.63 -26.46
C GLU A 325 -6.01 3.52 -25.44
N GLU A 326 -6.63 2.35 -25.34
CA GLU A 326 -7.67 2.08 -24.34
C GLU A 326 -7.08 2.11 -22.92
N ASP A 327 -5.94 1.42 -22.70
CA ASP A 327 -5.22 1.45 -21.43
C ASP A 327 -4.79 2.88 -21.06
N LEU A 328 -4.33 3.67 -22.04
CA LEU A 328 -3.97 5.07 -21.82
C LEU A 328 -5.18 5.88 -21.34
N ARG A 329 -6.39 5.63 -21.89
CA ARG A 329 -7.63 6.26 -21.41
C ARG A 329 -7.94 5.87 -19.96
N TYR A 330 -7.72 4.61 -19.57
CA TYR A 330 -7.85 4.21 -18.18
C TYR A 330 -6.84 4.91 -17.27
N PHE A 331 -5.58 4.97 -17.71
CA PHE A 331 -4.47 5.56 -16.99
C PHE A 331 -4.59 7.07 -16.76
N LEU A 332 -5.01 7.83 -17.78
CA LEU A 332 -5.10 9.29 -17.74
C LEU A 332 -6.44 9.80 -17.22
N SER A 333 -7.52 9.03 -17.36
CA SER A 333 -8.88 9.54 -17.15
C SER A 333 -9.78 8.62 -16.32
N ILE A 334 -10.02 7.37 -16.73
CA ILE A 334 -11.09 6.56 -16.09
C ILE A 334 -10.72 6.20 -14.64
N HIS A 335 -9.52 5.71 -14.36
CA HIS A 335 -9.11 5.37 -12.99
C HIS A 335 -9.08 6.57 -12.03
N PRO A 336 -8.52 7.76 -12.38
CA PRO A 336 -8.60 8.91 -11.50
C PRO A 336 -10.02 9.43 -11.31
N LEU A 337 -10.87 9.41 -12.36
CA LEU A 337 -12.28 9.76 -12.22
C LEU A 337 -13.01 8.79 -11.28
N GLU A 338 -12.82 7.49 -11.45
CA GLU A 338 -13.38 6.46 -10.58
C GLU A 338 -12.94 6.66 -9.11
N LEU A 339 -11.64 6.86 -8.89
CA LEU A 339 -11.04 7.03 -7.58
C LEU A 339 -11.66 8.21 -6.83
N TYR A 340 -11.58 9.41 -7.39
CA TYR A 340 -11.96 10.63 -6.69
C TYR A 340 -13.47 10.83 -6.61
N THR A 341 -14.25 10.23 -7.52
CA THR A 341 -15.72 10.25 -7.45
C THR A 341 -16.33 9.11 -6.64
N SER A 342 -15.50 8.20 -6.11
CA SER A 342 -15.97 7.01 -5.37
C SER A 342 -16.77 7.35 -4.10
N LEU A 343 -16.37 8.41 -3.38
CA LEU A 343 -17.04 8.90 -2.17
C LEU A 343 -17.72 10.25 -2.39
N ASP A 344 -17.17 11.10 -3.25
CA ASP A 344 -17.74 12.41 -3.57
C ASP A 344 -17.98 12.59 -5.07
N ARG A 345 -19.25 12.49 -5.46
CA ARG A 345 -19.67 12.68 -6.86
C ARG A 345 -19.45 14.11 -7.35
N ASP A 346 -19.40 15.07 -6.44
CA ASP A 346 -19.17 16.49 -6.76
C ASP A 346 -17.68 16.85 -6.74
N PHE A 347 -16.76 15.88 -6.60
CA PHE A 347 -15.33 16.14 -6.45
C PHE A 347 -14.77 17.07 -7.54
N PHE A 348 -15.18 16.89 -8.80
CA PHE A 348 -14.71 17.70 -9.94
C PHE A 348 -15.56 18.95 -10.22
N LYS A 349 -16.55 19.27 -9.39
CA LYS A 349 -17.38 20.46 -9.54
C LYS A 349 -16.52 21.72 -9.47
N GLY A 350 -16.74 22.63 -10.43
CA GLY A 350 -15.99 23.88 -10.54
C GLY A 350 -14.59 23.73 -11.16
N THR A 351 -14.21 22.52 -11.59
CA THR A 351 -12.95 22.27 -12.30
C THR A 351 -13.13 22.29 -13.82
N ALA A 352 -12.03 22.40 -14.55
CA ALA A 352 -12.00 22.35 -16.01
C ALA A 352 -12.45 21.00 -16.59
N VAL A 353 -12.42 19.92 -15.80
CA VAL A 353 -12.78 18.55 -16.20
C VAL A 353 -14.17 18.12 -15.69
N LYS A 354 -14.99 19.09 -15.26
CA LYS A 354 -16.33 18.82 -14.70
C LYS A 354 -17.21 18.04 -15.68
N GLN A 355 -17.22 18.41 -16.95
CA GLN A 355 -18.12 17.82 -17.95
C GLN A 355 -17.74 16.36 -18.22
N GLU A 356 -16.45 16.07 -18.29
CA GLU A 356 -15.90 14.72 -18.45
C GLU A 356 -16.23 13.85 -17.24
N ALA A 357 -16.15 14.39 -16.03
CA ALA A 357 -16.55 13.69 -14.81
C ALA A 357 -18.05 13.36 -14.78
N GLU A 358 -18.92 14.32 -15.17
CA GLU A 358 -20.37 14.11 -15.28
C GLU A 358 -20.72 13.05 -16.35
N ALA A 359 -20.02 13.08 -17.48
CA ALA A 359 -20.17 12.07 -18.54
C ALA A 359 -19.73 10.68 -18.07
N TYR A 360 -18.61 10.59 -17.34
CA TYR A 360 -18.15 9.33 -16.74
C TYR A 360 -19.19 8.77 -15.76
N LEU A 361 -19.67 9.58 -14.80
CA LEU A 361 -20.67 9.14 -13.81
C LEU A 361 -21.95 8.63 -14.49
N THR A 362 -22.42 9.34 -15.52
CA THR A 362 -23.57 8.91 -16.33
C THR A 362 -23.31 7.55 -16.99
N SER A 363 -22.10 7.34 -17.54
CA SER A 363 -21.75 6.09 -18.23
C SER A 363 -21.71 4.87 -17.32
N VAL A 364 -21.42 5.06 -16.02
CA VAL A 364 -21.40 3.98 -15.00
C VAL A 364 -22.71 3.90 -14.21
N GLY A 365 -23.77 4.56 -14.66
CA GLY A 365 -25.09 4.53 -14.03
C GLY A 365 -25.12 5.13 -12.62
N ARG A 366 -24.21 6.06 -12.34
CA ARG A 366 -24.17 6.77 -11.07
C ARG A 366 -24.88 8.08 -11.21
#